data_AF-A0A6J1PGE0-F1
#
_entry.id   AF-A0A6J1PGE0-F1
#
_cell.length_a   1.000
_cell.length_b   1.000
_cell.length_c   1.000
_cell.angle_alpha   90.00
_cell.angle_beta   90.00
_cell.angle_gamma   90.00
#
_symmetry.space_group_name_H-M   'P 1'
#
loop_
_entity.id
_entity.type
_entity.pdbx_description
1 polymer ?
#
loop_
_entity_poly.entity_id
_entity_poly.type
_entity_poly.pdbx_seq_one_letter_code
_entity_poly.pdbx_strand_id
1 'polypeptide(L)'
;MLSLTMLQRALSGKTAPCLSRLLSPRQVNKFSDTAATKNESSGELNTGESRDKPVASDVEIPSGEENVSRLLKEAATYSDAQDTSWATTPYPADAPTSVEEEVAKPKVDPLDTCVVLFPGQGTIKVGTVQKYLRFPQARELFEIANEILDYNLLKLCLNGPQEKLDQTRFNQPATVVSSLAALERLREERPRVFETCKAAAGYSVGELTALIFSGALPFEDGIRLVSVRGAAMQYASEKCPQGMLSVHCTPQAAITEACKDAQKWAQDCGVEVPVCQVAVYLYTQSKILAGNTQALEYIEKNAKKYGFSKLTRLPVSGAFHTKLMEPALKSFGKMLHTLEFNDFRCQVYSNCKGHVYGNPSLIKRYLVKQIVTPVKWEQSMQLLYNRPPGTDFPRTFDVGSGGRMSTILKLINAKAHENCIAV
;
A
#
# COMPACT_ATOMS: atom_id res chain seq x y z
N MET A 1 -28.56 3.77 21.03
CA MET A 1 -28.77 3.64 19.56
C MET A 1 -28.61 5.03 18.96
N LEU A 2 -27.36 5.47 18.75
CA LEU A 2 -26.99 6.75 18.12
C LEU A 2 -25.49 6.64 17.78
N SER A 3 -25.20 6.06 16.63
CA SER A 3 -23.87 6.10 16.01
C SER A 3 -24.08 6.27 14.51
N LEU A 4 -24.08 7.53 14.10
CA LEU A 4 -23.79 7.94 12.73
C LEU A 4 -22.65 8.96 12.87
N THR A 5 -21.46 8.59 12.40
CA THR A 5 -20.25 9.41 12.50
C THR A 5 -20.44 10.73 11.74
N MET A 6 -20.14 11.86 12.38
CA MET A 6 -20.35 13.23 11.85
C MET A 6 -19.61 13.48 10.53
N LEU A 7 -18.59 12.67 10.19
CA LEU A 7 -17.89 12.73 8.90
C LEU A 7 -18.76 12.27 7.71
N GLN A 8 -19.86 11.54 7.95
CA GLN A 8 -20.80 11.09 6.91
C GLN A 8 -21.95 12.08 6.66
N ARG A 9 -22.28 12.98 7.60
CA ARG A 9 -23.49 13.81 7.52
C ARG A 9 -23.40 15.01 6.56
N ALA A 10 -22.22 15.38 6.09
CA ALA A 10 -22.04 16.59 5.27
C ALA A 10 -21.99 16.34 3.74
N LEU A 11 -22.16 15.11 3.24
CA LEU A 11 -22.01 14.80 1.80
C LEU A 11 -23.15 13.97 1.18
N SER A 12 -24.24 13.73 1.91
CA SER A 12 -25.45 13.07 1.38
C SER A 12 -26.51 14.10 0.99
N GLY A 13 -26.20 14.94 0.01
CA GLY A 13 -27.14 15.91 -0.55
C GLY A 13 -27.66 15.47 -1.91
N LYS A 14 -28.91 15.02 -1.94
CA LYS A 14 -29.80 14.73 -3.10
C LYS A 14 -29.78 13.29 -3.64
N THR A 15 -30.71 12.47 -3.14
CA THR A 15 -31.81 11.88 -3.92
C THR A 15 -32.91 11.37 -2.98
N ALA A 16 -34.17 11.62 -3.33
CA ALA A 16 -35.37 11.04 -2.73
C ALA A 16 -36.38 10.80 -3.86
N PRO A 17 -37.50 10.09 -3.64
CA PRO A 17 -37.57 8.64 -3.46
C PRO A 17 -38.53 8.00 -4.49
N CYS A 18 -38.42 6.69 -4.71
CA CYS A 18 -39.55 5.93 -5.28
C CYS A 18 -39.68 4.58 -4.56
N LEU A 19 -40.74 4.47 -3.75
CA LEU A 19 -41.31 3.23 -3.23
C LEU A 19 -41.91 2.43 -4.40
N SER A 20 -41.90 1.09 -4.48
CA SER A 20 -42.54 0.17 -3.53
C SER A 20 -42.43 -1.30 -4.00
N ARG A 21 -42.62 -2.24 -3.05
CA ARG A 21 -43.14 -3.64 -3.18
C ARG A 21 -42.18 -4.68 -3.81
N LEU A 22 -41.94 -5.88 -3.26
CA LEU A 22 -42.79 -6.81 -2.48
C LEU A 22 -41.98 -7.68 -1.49
N LEU A 23 -42.64 -8.05 -0.39
CA LEU A 23 -42.32 -9.13 0.54
C LEU A 23 -42.72 -10.50 -0.05
N SER A 24 -41.92 -11.55 0.14
CA SER A 24 -42.27 -12.74 0.95
C SER A 24 -41.17 -13.84 0.92
N PRO A 25 -41.12 -14.79 1.87
CA PRO A 25 -39.96 -15.63 2.15
C PRO A 25 -40.12 -17.14 1.86
N ARG A 26 -39.00 -17.87 2.04
CA ARG A 26 -38.81 -19.34 2.19
C ARG A 26 -38.58 -20.16 0.91
N GLN A 27 -37.44 -20.83 0.84
CA GLN A 27 -37.38 -22.28 1.09
C GLN A 27 -35.95 -22.77 1.30
N VAL A 28 -35.80 -23.56 2.35
CA VAL A 28 -34.64 -24.37 2.71
C VAL A 28 -34.73 -25.67 1.93
N ASN A 29 -33.65 -26.09 1.25
CA ASN A 29 -33.50 -27.48 0.83
C ASN A 29 -32.22 -28.06 1.43
N LYS A 30 -32.43 -28.94 2.44
CA LYS A 30 -31.53 -30.04 2.78
C LYS A 30 -31.74 -31.13 1.74
N PHE A 31 -30.66 -31.73 1.23
CA PHE A 31 -30.69 -33.15 0.88
C PHE A 31 -29.32 -33.78 1.16
N SER A 32 -29.43 -35.04 1.55
CA SER A 32 -28.57 -35.83 2.41
C SER A 32 -27.59 -36.73 1.67
N ASP A 33 -26.64 -37.23 2.47
CA ASP A 33 -25.73 -38.35 2.24
C ASP A 33 -26.34 -39.57 1.52
N THR A 34 -25.50 -40.23 0.72
CA THR A 34 -25.37 -41.70 0.75
C THR A 34 -23.95 -42.10 0.32
N ALA A 35 -23.23 -42.74 1.23
CA ALA A 35 -22.06 -43.57 0.95
C ALA A 35 -22.49 -45.04 0.94
N ALA A 36 -21.94 -45.84 0.02
CA ALA A 36 -21.92 -47.30 0.12
C ALA A 36 -20.69 -47.86 -0.61
N THR A 37 -20.16 -48.91 0.00
CA THR A 37 -18.81 -49.49 -0.02
C THR A 37 -18.66 -50.75 -0.87
N LYS A 38 -17.39 -51.21 -1.02
CA LYS A 38 -16.87 -52.58 -1.32
C LYS A 38 -16.66 -52.92 -2.80
N ASN A 39 -15.66 -53.71 -3.25
CA ASN A 39 -14.55 -54.43 -2.62
C ASN A 39 -13.50 -54.81 -3.70
N GLU A 40 -12.34 -55.25 -3.22
CA GLU A 40 -11.13 -55.80 -3.88
C GLU A 40 -11.34 -56.95 -4.89
N SER A 41 -10.42 -57.13 -5.86
CA SER A 41 -9.32 -58.14 -5.82
C SER A 41 -8.75 -58.51 -7.21
N SER A 42 -7.42 -58.69 -7.20
CA SER A 42 -6.45 -59.33 -8.11
C SER A 42 -6.87 -60.43 -9.11
N GLY A 43 -6.08 -60.57 -10.20
CA GLY A 43 -5.92 -61.84 -10.94
C GLY A 43 -5.14 -61.72 -12.26
N GLU A 44 -3.99 -62.39 -12.34
CA GLU A 44 -3.04 -62.46 -13.47
C GLU A 44 -3.38 -63.52 -14.54
N LEU A 45 -2.74 -63.37 -15.71
CA LEU A 45 -2.12 -64.36 -16.63
C LEU A 45 -2.98 -65.39 -17.43
N ASN A 46 -2.83 -65.34 -18.77
CA ASN A 46 -2.45 -66.46 -19.68
C ASN A 46 -2.40 -65.96 -21.16
N THR A 47 -1.23 -65.91 -21.81
CA THR A 47 -0.56 -66.90 -22.69
C THR A 47 -1.29 -67.27 -23.99
N GLY A 48 -0.60 -67.08 -25.13
CA GLY A 48 -0.89 -67.68 -26.43
C GLY A 48 0.15 -67.28 -27.51
N GLU A 49 1.05 -68.21 -27.85
CA GLU A 49 2.00 -68.19 -28.98
C GLU A 49 1.22 -68.21 -30.35
N SER A 50 1.75 -67.94 -31.56
CA SER A 50 3.03 -68.29 -32.20
C SER A 50 3.16 -67.68 -33.61
N ARG A 51 4.42 -67.46 -34.10
CA ARG A 51 4.96 -67.50 -35.50
C ARG A 51 4.43 -66.45 -36.52
N ASP A 52 5.20 -65.72 -37.33
CA ASP A 52 6.40 -66.01 -38.14
C ASP A 52 7.27 -64.75 -38.44
N LYS A 53 8.45 -64.99 -39.04
CA LYS A 53 9.65 -64.14 -39.26
C LYS A 53 9.54 -63.06 -40.38
N PRO A 54 10.58 -62.23 -40.64
CA PRO A 54 10.51 -60.77 -40.67
C PRO A 54 10.48 -60.13 -42.08
N VAL A 55 10.05 -58.87 -42.15
CA VAL A 55 10.43 -57.94 -43.23
C VAL A 55 10.99 -56.68 -42.58
N ALA A 56 12.29 -56.45 -42.78
CA ALA A 56 12.94 -55.19 -42.47
C ALA A 56 12.43 -54.13 -43.44
N SER A 57 11.83 -53.08 -42.91
CA SER A 57 11.79 -51.77 -43.56
C SER A 57 12.38 -50.79 -42.58
N ASP A 58 13.61 -50.36 -42.85
CA ASP A 58 14.27 -49.27 -42.17
C ASP A 58 13.39 -48.01 -42.31
N VAL A 59 12.65 -47.68 -41.24
CA VAL A 59 12.05 -46.36 -41.08
C VAL A 59 12.94 -45.63 -40.10
N GLU A 60 13.87 -44.83 -40.63
CA GLU A 60 14.60 -43.84 -39.85
C GLU A 60 13.59 -42.97 -39.11
N ILE A 61 13.63 -43.00 -37.77
CA ILE A 61 12.81 -42.13 -36.93
C ILE A 61 13.47 -40.74 -36.97
N PRO A 62 12.81 -39.70 -37.53
CA PRO A 62 13.40 -38.37 -37.58
C PRO A 62 13.55 -37.82 -36.17
N SER A 63 14.63 -37.09 -35.93
CA SER A 63 14.89 -36.45 -34.63
C SER A 63 13.71 -35.56 -34.20
N GLY A 64 13.48 -35.45 -32.89
CA GLY A 64 12.29 -34.79 -32.33
C GLY A 64 12.03 -33.37 -32.84
N GLU A 65 13.05 -32.65 -33.30
CA GLU A 65 12.92 -31.30 -33.87
C GLU A 65 12.29 -31.29 -35.27
N GLU A 66 12.57 -32.30 -36.10
CA GLU A 66 11.95 -32.43 -37.43
C GLU A 66 10.47 -32.81 -37.33
N ASN A 67 10.10 -33.64 -36.35
CA ASN A 67 8.71 -33.98 -36.08
C ASN A 67 7.90 -32.75 -35.63
N VAL A 68 8.45 -31.92 -34.74
CA VAL A 68 7.75 -30.69 -34.30
C VAL A 68 7.64 -29.67 -35.43
N SER A 69 8.68 -29.52 -36.25
CA SER A 69 8.68 -28.61 -37.40
C SER A 69 7.69 -29.05 -38.49
N ARG A 70 7.53 -30.36 -38.68
CA ARG A 70 6.55 -30.93 -39.60
C ARG A 70 5.12 -30.75 -39.07
N LEU A 71 4.88 -31.02 -37.79
CA LEU A 71 3.57 -30.82 -37.14
C LEU A 71 3.13 -29.34 -37.17
N LEU A 72 4.06 -28.39 -37.05
CA LEU A 72 3.77 -26.96 -37.18
C LEU A 72 3.42 -26.54 -38.62
N LYS A 73 4.00 -27.21 -39.63
CA LYS A 73 3.68 -26.96 -41.05
C LYS A 73 2.39 -27.65 -41.50
N GLU A 74 2.04 -28.77 -40.87
CA GLU A 74 0.83 -29.54 -41.15
C GLU A 74 -0.37 -29.10 -40.29
N ALA A 75 -0.16 -28.22 -39.30
CA ALA A 75 -1.24 -27.64 -38.51
C ALA A 75 -2.09 -26.70 -39.36
N ALA A 76 -3.35 -27.07 -39.58
CA ALA A 76 -4.30 -26.23 -40.32
C ALA A 76 -4.53 -24.90 -39.60
N THR A 77 -4.44 -23.81 -40.34
CA THR A 77 -4.80 -22.47 -39.87
C THR A 77 -6.26 -22.16 -40.23
N TYR A 78 -6.86 -21.17 -39.56
CA TYR A 78 -8.27 -20.79 -39.78
C TYR A 78 -8.57 -20.43 -41.25
N SER A 79 -7.55 -19.95 -41.99
CA SER A 79 -7.62 -19.63 -43.42
C SER A 79 -7.68 -20.84 -44.35
N ASP A 80 -7.37 -22.05 -43.85
CA ASP A 80 -7.27 -23.26 -44.67
C ASP A 80 -8.59 -24.06 -44.70
N ALA A 81 -9.61 -23.64 -43.93
CA ALA A 81 -10.91 -24.29 -43.88
C ALA A 81 -11.85 -23.77 -44.99
N GLN A 82 -12.16 -24.62 -45.97
CA GLN A 82 -13.13 -24.28 -47.04
C GLN A 82 -14.59 -24.32 -46.58
N ASP A 83 -14.90 -25.02 -45.47
CA ASP A 83 -16.22 -25.07 -44.85
C ASP A 83 -16.10 -24.68 -43.36
N THR A 84 -16.73 -23.55 -43.02
CA THR A 84 -16.77 -22.97 -41.67
C THR A 84 -18.14 -23.13 -41.02
N SER A 85 -19.03 -23.96 -41.58
CA SER A 85 -20.38 -24.20 -41.05
C SER A 85 -20.41 -24.77 -39.63
N TRP A 86 -19.33 -25.41 -39.19
CA TRP A 86 -19.14 -25.91 -37.82
C TRP A 86 -18.52 -24.86 -36.87
N ALA A 87 -17.94 -23.77 -37.40
CA ALA A 87 -17.33 -22.71 -36.62
C ALA A 87 -18.43 -21.76 -36.13
N THR A 88 -19.23 -22.23 -35.19
CA THR A 88 -20.06 -21.31 -34.42
C THR A 88 -19.11 -20.39 -33.66
N THR A 89 -19.20 -19.09 -33.93
CA THR A 89 -18.65 -18.08 -33.02
C THR A 89 -19.06 -18.44 -31.59
N PRO A 90 -18.22 -18.26 -30.55
CA PRO A 90 -18.60 -18.56 -29.17
C PRO A 90 -19.80 -17.73 -28.67
N TYR A 91 -20.27 -16.81 -29.51
CA TYR A 91 -21.43 -15.96 -29.33
C TYR A 91 -22.51 -16.33 -30.36
N PRO A 92 -23.80 -16.38 -29.98
CA PRO A 92 -24.92 -16.51 -30.92
C PRO A 92 -24.84 -15.49 -32.07
N ALA A 93 -25.36 -15.82 -33.26
CA ALA A 93 -25.36 -14.92 -34.42
C ALA A 93 -26.03 -13.55 -34.14
N ASP A 94 -26.97 -13.54 -33.19
CA ASP A 94 -27.71 -12.35 -32.76
C ASP A 94 -27.14 -11.74 -31.47
N ALA A 95 -25.98 -12.23 -31.00
CA ALA A 95 -25.34 -11.64 -29.84
C ALA A 95 -24.95 -10.20 -30.19
N PRO A 96 -25.42 -9.20 -29.43
CA PRO A 96 -25.05 -7.82 -29.68
C PRO A 96 -23.53 -7.69 -29.59
N THR A 97 -22.89 -7.59 -30.76
CA THR A 97 -21.45 -7.32 -30.95
C THR A 97 -21.18 -5.82 -30.93
N SER A 98 -22.23 -5.01 -30.75
CA SER A 98 -22.07 -3.73 -30.10
C SER A 98 -21.51 -4.04 -28.71
N VAL A 99 -20.19 -3.93 -28.60
CA VAL A 99 -19.63 -3.16 -27.51
C VAL A 99 -20.48 -1.89 -27.53
N GLU A 100 -21.55 -1.85 -26.73
CA GLU A 100 -22.11 -0.59 -26.28
C GLU A 100 -20.85 0.16 -25.86
N GLU A 101 -20.45 1.17 -26.64
CA GLU A 101 -19.28 1.98 -26.32
C GLU A 101 -19.41 2.25 -24.84
N GLU A 102 -18.56 1.61 -24.02
CA GLU A 102 -18.61 1.79 -22.57
C GLU A 102 -18.63 3.28 -22.40
N VAL A 103 -19.77 3.85 -21.98
CA VAL A 103 -20.07 5.29 -22.07
C VAL A 103 -18.79 6.01 -21.69
N ALA A 104 -18.09 6.55 -22.69
CA ALA A 104 -16.68 6.87 -22.54
C ALA A 104 -16.60 7.80 -21.34
N LYS A 105 -16.04 7.31 -20.23
CA LYS A 105 -16.07 8.06 -18.96
C LYS A 105 -15.62 9.47 -19.30
N PRO A 106 -16.43 10.51 -18.98
CA PRO A 106 -16.17 11.85 -19.44
C PRO A 106 -14.72 12.19 -19.13
N LYS A 107 -13.95 12.62 -20.15
CA LYS A 107 -12.53 12.93 -20.00
C LYS A 107 -12.41 14.01 -18.92
N VAL A 108 -12.02 13.61 -17.72
CA VAL A 108 -11.83 14.53 -16.61
C VAL A 108 -10.50 15.23 -16.84
N ASP A 109 -10.53 16.54 -16.98
CA ASP A 109 -9.32 17.35 -17.05
C ASP A 109 -8.51 17.14 -15.75
N PRO A 110 -7.24 16.72 -15.82
CA PRO A 110 -6.39 16.60 -14.65
C PRO A 110 -6.36 17.86 -13.78
N LEU A 111 -6.44 19.06 -14.37
CA LEU A 111 -6.45 20.33 -13.65
C LEU A 111 -7.67 20.49 -12.73
N ASP A 112 -8.77 19.80 -13.02
CA ASP A 112 -9.96 19.80 -12.17
C ASP A 112 -9.87 18.77 -11.04
N THR A 113 -8.94 17.83 -11.13
CA THR A 113 -8.71 16.80 -10.11
C THR A 113 -7.67 17.20 -9.08
N CYS A 114 -7.67 16.49 -7.95
CA CYS A 114 -6.61 16.66 -6.97
C CYS A 114 -6.11 15.37 -6.33
N VAL A 115 -4.91 15.49 -5.76
CA VAL A 115 -4.20 14.49 -4.97
C VAL A 115 -3.95 15.06 -3.58
N VAL A 116 -4.11 14.24 -2.54
CA VAL A 116 -3.81 14.65 -1.16
C VAL A 116 -2.67 13.81 -0.59
N LEU A 117 -1.62 14.47 -0.12
CA LEU A 117 -0.44 13.85 0.48
C LEU A 117 -0.41 14.08 1.98
N PHE A 118 -0.22 12.99 2.74
CA PHE A 118 -0.14 13.02 4.20
C PHE A 118 1.27 12.68 4.68
N PRO A 119 1.84 13.47 5.62
CA PRO A 119 3.15 13.19 6.19
C PRO A 119 3.15 11.97 7.10
N GLY A 120 4.34 11.47 7.38
CA GLY A 120 4.58 10.55 8.49
C GLY A 120 5.15 11.24 9.73
N GLN A 121 5.67 10.42 10.63
CA GLN A 121 6.29 10.84 11.89
C GLN A 121 7.43 11.83 11.67
N GLY A 122 7.59 12.76 12.63
CA GLY A 122 8.69 13.72 12.68
C GLY A 122 8.41 15.07 12.02
N THR A 123 7.21 15.29 11.48
CA THR A 123 6.79 16.60 10.94
C THR A 123 6.18 17.52 11.98
N ILE A 124 5.55 16.95 13.02
CA ILE A 124 4.87 17.73 14.05
C ILE A 124 5.88 18.37 15.03
N LYS A 125 5.60 19.62 15.42
CA LYS A 125 6.34 20.37 16.44
C LYS A 125 5.38 20.97 17.45
N VAL A 126 5.86 21.18 18.67
CA VAL A 126 5.09 21.83 19.72
C VAL A 126 4.55 23.18 19.23
N GLY A 127 3.27 23.43 19.45
CA GLY A 127 2.57 24.65 19.08
C GLY A 127 2.07 24.71 17.62
N THR A 128 2.50 23.82 16.71
CA THR A 128 2.11 23.93 15.28
C THR A 128 0.62 23.70 15.05
N VAL A 129 -0.05 23.01 15.96
CA VAL A 129 -1.49 22.71 15.85
C VAL A 129 -2.37 23.92 16.18
N GLN A 130 -1.83 24.97 16.81
CA GLN A 130 -2.58 26.16 17.24
C GLN A 130 -3.35 26.81 16.06
N LYS A 131 -2.75 26.86 14.88
CA LYS A 131 -3.36 27.44 13.67
C LYS A 131 -4.61 26.69 13.19
N TYR A 132 -4.75 25.42 13.56
CA TYR A 132 -5.92 24.61 13.20
C TYR A 132 -7.07 24.79 14.20
N LEU A 133 -6.78 25.20 15.44
CA LEU A 133 -7.80 25.33 16.49
C LEU A 133 -8.79 26.48 16.26
N ARG A 134 -8.63 27.31 15.23
CA ARG A 134 -9.69 28.25 14.83
C ARG A 134 -10.89 27.54 14.19
N PHE A 135 -10.72 26.31 13.72
CA PHE A 135 -11.76 25.49 13.11
C PHE A 135 -12.41 24.59 14.18
N PRO A 136 -13.73 24.68 14.45
CA PRO A 136 -14.39 23.90 15.48
C PRO A 136 -14.19 22.38 15.33
N GLN A 137 -14.30 21.87 14.11
CA GLN A 137 -14.14 20.45 13.77
C GLN A 137 -12.72 19.96 14.09
N ALA A 138 -11.71 20.82 13.95
CA ALA A 138 -10.35 20.48 14.35
C ALA A 138 -10.23 20.28 15.87
N ARG A 139 -10.95 21.07 16.68
CA ARG A 139 -10.98 20.88 18.14
C ARG A 139 -11.67 19.58 18.52
N GLU A 140 -12.82 19.31 17.90
CA GLU A 140 -13.59 18.08 18.12
C GLU A 140 -12.77 16.82 17.81
N LEU A 141 -11.99 16.81 16.73
CA LEU A 141 -11.07 15.71 16.41
C LEU A 141 -10.07 15.45 17.55
N PHE A 142 -9.54 16.50 18.17
CA PHE A 142 -8.63 16.37 19.32
C PHE A 142 -9.36 15.92 20.59
N GLU A 143 -10.58 16.37 20.82
CA GLU A 143 -11.40 15.96 21.97
C GLU A 143 -11.72 14.47 21.91
N ILE A 144 -12.23 13.99 20.76
CA ILE A 144 -12.49 12.57 20.53
C ILE A 144 -11.18 11.75 20.65
N ALA A 145 -10.08 12.26 20.10
CA ALA A 145 -8.79 11.59 20.22
C ALA A 145 -8.34 11.49 21.69
N ASN A 146 -8.56 12.52 22.51
CA ASN A 146 -8.20 12.48 23.93
C ASN A 146 -8.98 11.39 24.68
N GLU A 147 -10.29 11.25 24.40
CA GLU A 147 -11.13 10.21 25.01
C GLU A 147 -10.63 8.81 24.62
N ILE A 148 -10.30 8.59 23.35
CA ILE A 148 -9.83 7.29 22.85
C ILE A 148 -8.44 6.94 23.41
N LEU A 149 -7.56 7.94 23.53
CA LEU A 149 -6.17 7.74 23.92
C LEU A 149 -5.97 7.70 25.44
N ASP A 150 -6.97 8.13 26.21
CA ASP A 150 -6.92 8.26 27.67
C ASP A 150 -5.79 9.21 28.15
N TYR A 151 -5.49 10.24 27.34
CA TYR A 151 -4.63 11.36 27.71
C TYR A 151 -4.90 12.58 26.82
N ASN A 152 -4.51 13.77 27.28
CA ASN A 152 -4.70 15.00 26.53
C ASN A 152 -3.61 15.19 25.44
N LEU A 153 -3.86 14.64 24.26
CA LEU A 153 -3.04 14.78 23.07
C LEU A 153 -2.91 16.24 22.64
N LEU A 154 -4.01 17.01 22.68
CA LEU A 154 -3.98 18.43 22.29
C LEU A 154 -3.01 19.24 23.15
N LYS A 155 -3.06 19.06 24.48
CA LYS A 155 -2.15 19.71 25.42
C LYS A 155 -0.70 19.35 25.13
N LEU A 156 -0.42 18.08 24.79
CA LEU A 156 0.91 17.64 24.40
C LEU A 156 1.38 18.31 23.09
N CYS A 157 0.52 18.39 22.08
CA CYS A 157 0.83 19.04 20.80
C CYS A 157 1.02 20.56 20.94
N LEU A 158 0.31 21.21 21.86
CA LEU A 158 0.42 22.65 22.08
C LEU A 158 1.61 23.04 22.94
N ASN A 159 1.84 22.31 24.04
CA ASN A 159 2.72 22.74 25.12
C ASN A 159 3.93 21.83 25.32
N GLY A 160 3.97 20.65 24.70
CA GLY A 160 5.08 19.71 24.81
C GLY A 160 5.17 19.03 26.18
N PRO A 161 6.39 18.66 26.63
CA PRO A 161 7.69 18.96 26.03
C PRO A 161 7.93 18.26 24.68
N GLN A 162 8.78 18.83 23.83
CA GLN A 162 9.02 18.34 22.47
C GLN A 162 9.59 16.91 22.48
N GLU A 163 10.46 16.59 23.43
CA GLU A 163 11.06 15.26 23.60
C GLU A 163 10.00 14.20 23.85
N LYS A 164 8.94 14.54 24.62
CA LYS A 164 7.81 13.65 24.83
C LYS A 164 6.98 13.50 23.55
N LEU A 165 6.71 14.59 22.84
CA LEU A 165 5.99 14.57 21.56
C LEU A 165 6.75 13.78 20.47
N ASP A 166 8.08 13.76 20.53
CA ASP A 166 8.93 13.02 19.58
C ASP A 166 8.96 11.51 19.84
N GLN A 167 8.54 11.04 21.02
CA GLN A 167 8.39 9.60 21.28
C GLN A 167 7.36 9.00 20.33
N THR A 168 7.72 7.89 19.68
CA THR A 168 6.91 7.25 18.62
C THR A 168 5.47 6.96 19.04
N ARG A 169 5.24 6.57 20.30
CA ARG A 169 3.91 6.32 20.86
C ARG A 169 2.99 7.55 20.88
N PHE A 170 3.55 8.75 21.02
CA PHE A 170 2.80 10.01 21.05
C PHE A 170 2.82 10.69 19.68
N ASN A 171 3.96 10.63 18.98
CA ASN A 171 4.14 11.28 17.69
C ASN A 171 3.18 10.75 16.63
N GLN A 172 2.99 9.42 16.56
CA GLN A 172 2.14 8.82 15.54
C GLN A 172 0.67 9.27 15.64
N PRO A 173 -0.02 9.15 16.80
CA PRO A 173 -1.35 9.74 16.97
C PRO A 173 -1.37 11.24 16.71
N ALA A 174 -0.36 11.97 17.20
CA ALA A 174 -0.28 13.42 17.01
C ALA A 174 -0.20 13.82 15.54
N THR A 175 0.61 13.12 14.73
CA THR A 175 0.70 13.33 13.28
C THR A 175 -0.63 13.07 12.59
N VAL A 176 -1.31 11.94 12.90
CA VAL A 176 -2.60 11.61 12.28
C VAL A 176 -3.65 12.68 12.59
N VAL A 177 -3.87 12.99 13.87
CA VAL A 177 -4.89 13.97 14.29
C VAL A 177 -4.56 15.36 13.76
N SER A 178 -3.29 15.77 13.78
CA SER A 178 -2.88 17.09 13.27
C SER A 178 -3.05 17.21 11.75
N SER A 179 -2.78 16.15 10.98
CA SER A 179 -3.05 16.13 9.55
C SER A 179 -4.55 16.17 9.25
N LEU A 180 -5.39 15.49 10.04
CA LEU A 180 -6.84 15.59 9.90
C LEU A 180 -7.35 16.98 10.30
N ALA A 181 -6.80 17.61 11.34
CA ALA A 181 -7.09 19.00 11.69
C ALA A 181 -6.68 19.98 10.57
N ALA A 182 -5.58 19.70 9.86
CA ALA A 182 -5.18 20.46 8.68
C ALA A 182 -6.14 20.26 7.49
N LEU A 183 -6.80 19.10 7.38
CA LEU A 183 -7.88 18.90 6.39
C LEU A 183 -9.10 19.75 6.69
N GLU A 184 -9.44 20.00 7.96
CA GLU A 184 -10.56 20.87 8.31
C GLU A 184 -10.31 22.31 7.84
N ARG A 185 -9.06 22.78 7.96
CA ARG A 185 -8.64 24.04 7.31
C ARG A 185 -8.85 23.98 5.79
N LEU A 186 -8.42 22.90 5.15
CA LEU A 186 -8.55 22.73 3.71
C LEU A 186 -10.02 22.68 3.25
N ARG A 187 -10.90 22.11 4.07
CA ARG A 187 -12.35 22.03 3.82
C ARG A 187 -12.99 23.40 3.76
N GLU A 188 -12.64 24.28 4.69
CA GLU A 188 -13.12 25.67 4.72
C GLU A 188 -12.51 26.50 3.57
N GLU A 189 -11.20 26.39 3.33
CA GLU A 189 -10.53 27.22 2.32
C GLU A 189 -10.79 26.74 0.88
N ARG A 190 -10.98 25.43 0.65
CA ARG A 190 -11.08 24.80 -0.68
C ARG A 190 -11.99 23.55 -0.66
N PRO A 191 -13.31 23.70 -0.48
CA PRO A 191 -14.23 22.57 -0.31
C PRO A 191 -14.26 21.59 -1.51
N ARG A 192 -14.05 22.09 -2.74
CA ARG A 192 -13.99 21.27 -3.96
C ARG A 192 -12.96 20.14 -3.92
N VAL A 193 -11.92 20.24 -3.09
CA VAL A 193 -10.92 19.17 -2.92
C VAL A 193 -11.58 17.85 -2.53
N PHE A 194 -12.62 17.88 -1.71
CA PHE A 194 -13.29 16.66 -1.22
C PHE A 194 -14.17 16.00 -2.29
N GLU A 195 -14.54 16.73 -3.33
CA GLU A 195 -15.35 16.25 -4.45
C GLU A 195 -14.46 15.77 -5.60
N THR A 196 -13.32 16.44 -5.83
CA THR A 196 -12.45 16.16 -6.99
C THR A 196 -11.21 15.35 -6.67
N CYS A 197 -11.02 14.93 -5.41
CA CYS A 197 -9.89 14.08 -5.03
C CYS A 197 -9.98 12.72 -5.71
N LYS A 198 -8.95 12.40 -6.52
CA LYS A 198 -8.85 11.10 -7.18
C LYS A 198 -7.92 10.14 -6.45
N ALA A 199 -6.95 10.66 -5.72
CA ALA A 199 -6.01 9.84 -4.98
C ALA A 199 -5.50 10.50 -3.69
N ALA A 200 -5.21 9.67 -2.70
CA ALA A 200 -4.51 10.02 -1.49
C ALA A 200 -3.31 9.09 -1.27
N ALA A 201 -2.22 9.64 -0.75
CA ALA A 201 -1.05 8.86 -0.38
C ALA A 201 -0.48 9.39 0.93
N GLY A 202 -0.08 8.47 1.80
CA GLY A 202 0.42 8.83 3.11
C GLY A 202 1.75 8.15 3.41
N TYR A 203 2.72 8.92 3.88
CA TYR A 203 4.06 8.42 4.16
C TYR A 203 4.08 7.69 5.51
N SER A 204 4.37 6.39 5.51
CA SER A 204 4.40 5.54 6.71
C SER A 204 3.10 5.63 7.53
N VAL A 205 3.12 6.23 8.72
CA VAL A 205 1.90 6.43 9.55
C VAL A 205 0.84 7.27 8.82
N GLY A 206 1.25 8.16 7.91
CA GLY A 206 0.34 8.93 7.07
C GLY A 206 -0.56 8.06 6.20
N GLU A 207 -0.19 6.80 5.93
CA GLU A 207 -1.07 5.85 5.21
C GLU A 207 -2.37 5.60 5.98
N LEU A 208 -2.32 5.60 7.31
CA LEU A 208 -3.53 5.51 8.14
C LEU A 208 -4.37 6.78 7.98
N THR A 209 -3.75 7.96 7.93
CA THR A 209 -4.45 9.22 7.62
C THR A 209 -5.12 9.19 6.25
N ALA A 210 -4.44 8.66 5.23
CA ALA A 210 -5.00 8.50 3.89
C ALA A 210 -6.18 7.51 3.84
N LEU A 211 -6.11 6.42 4.62
CA LEU A 211 -7.21 5.48 4.77
C LEU A 211 -8.42 6.11 5.50
N ILE A 212 -8.18 6.93 6.53
CA ILE A 212 -9.25 7.68 7.20
C ILE A 212 -9.88 8.70 6.25
N PHE A 213 -9.06 9.48 5.56
CA PHE A 213 -9.52 10.46 4.59
C PHE A 213 -10.33 9.83 3.46
N SER A 214 -9.89 8.69 2.91
CA SER A 214 -10.64 7.99 1.87
C SER A 214 -11.97 7.39 2.35
N GLY A 215 -12.21 7.33 3.67
CA GLY A 215 -13.41 6.75 4.28
C GLY A 215 -13.30 5.24 4.54
N ALA A 216 -12.22 4.59 4.09
CA ALA A 216 -12.00 3.16 4.26
C ALA A 216 -11.77 2.77 5.72
N LEU A 217 -11.18 3.66 6.53
CA LEU A 217 -10.94 3.44 7.96
C LEU A 217 -11.72 4.48 8.78
N PRO A 218 -12.67 4.09 9.64
CA PRO A 218 -13.32 5.04 10.55
C PRO A 218 -12.29 5.78 11.42
N PHE A 219 -12.57 7.03 11.77
CA PHE A 219 -11.63 7.89 12.50
C PHE A 219 -11.24 7.27 13.85
N GLU A 220 -12.24 6.87 14.64
CA GLU A 220 -12.07 6.35 15.98
C GLU A 220 -11.24 5.05 15.97
N ASP A 221 -11.52 4.18 15.01
CA ASP A 221 -10.79 2.94 14.75
C ASP A 221 -9.34 3.24 14.34
N GLY A 222 -9.16 4.24 13.49
CA GLY A 222 -7.87 4.75 13.07
C GLY A 222 -7.03 5.29 14.23
N ILE A 223 -7.63 6.03 15.17
CA ILE A 223 -6.94 6.53 16.37
C ILE A 223 -6.52 5.38 17.30
N ARG A 224 -7.40 4.39 17.53
CA ARG A 224 -7.03 3.19 18.30
C ARG A 224 -5.90 2.43 17.62
N LEU A 225 -5.98 2.23 16.30
CA LEU A 225 -4.96 1.52 15.53
C LEU A 225 -3.61 2.22 15.56
N VAL A 226 -3.56 3.54 15.36
CA VAL A 226 -2.29 4.30 15.37
C VAL A 226 -1.69 4.37 16.76
N SER A 227 -2.50 4.41 17.82
CA SER A 227 -2.01 4.33 19.21
C SER A 227 -1.30 2.99 19.46
N VAL A 228 -1.95 1.87 19.10
CA VAL A 228 -1.35 0.53 19.22
C VAL A 228 -0.10 0.42 18.37
N ARG A 229 -0.11 0.93 17.13
CA ARG A 229 1.07 0.93 16.23
C ARG A 229 2.23 1.70 16.85
N GLY A 230 1.99 2.92 17.33
CA GLY A 230 3.00 3.77 17.93
C GLY A 230 3.62 3.14 19.18
N ALA A 231 2.80 2.61 20.08
CA ALA A 231 3.26 1.93 21.30
C ALA A 231 4.03 0.65 20.98
N ALA A 232 3.54 -0.19 20.06
CA ALA A 232 4.18 -1.45 19.69
C ALA A 232 5.52 -1.21 18.98
N MET A 233 5.62 -0.21 18.11
CA MET A 233 6.88 0.17 17.46
C MET A 233 7.86 0.80 18.44
N GLN A 234 7.41 1.61 19.40
CA GLN A 234 8.26 2.13 20.47
C GLN A 234 8.86 0.98 21.30
N TYR A 235 8.05 -0.01 21.67
CA TYR A 235 8.52 -1.21 22.37
C TYR A 235 9.56 -2.00 21.55
N ALA A 236 9.33 -2.16 20.24
CA ALA A 236 10.31 -2.81 19.36
C ALA A 236 11.62 -2.02 19.26
N SER A 237 11.54 -0.68 19.25
CA SER A 237 12.71 0.20 19.27
C SER A 237 13.58 0.03 20.53
N GLU A 238 12.96 -0.22 21.68
CA GLU A 238 13.64 -0.36 22.98
C GLU A 238 14.32 -1.73 23.18
N LYS A 239 14.09 -2.70 22.28
CA LYS A 239 14.67 -4.05 22.39
C LYS A 239 16.17 -4.10 22.12
N CYS A 240 16.69 -3.21 21.28
CA CYS A 240 18.10 -3.15 20.94
C CYS A 240 18.49 -1.77 20.39
N PRO A 241 19.76 -1.37 20.49
CA PRO A 241 20.26 -0.15 19.83
C PRO A 241 20.11 -0.23 18.31
N GLN A 242 19.34 0.71 17.76
CA GLN A 242 18.96 0.73 16.36
C GLN A 242 18.62 2.15 15.90
N GLY A 243 18.50 2.38 14.59
CA GLY A 243 18.14 3.69 14.08
C GLY A 243 17.93 3.73 12.58
N MET A 244 17.92 4.95 12.04
CA MET A 244 17.79 5.21 10.60
C MET A 244 18.82 6.25 10.13
N LEU A 245 19.29 6.07 8.91
CA LEU A 245 20.32 6.86 8.25
C LEU A 245 19.84 7.23 6.84
N SER A 246 19.61 8.51 6.59
CA SER A 246 19.39 9.02 5.24
C SER A 246 20.72 8.99 4.49
N VAL A 247 20.73 8.37 3.31
CA VAL A 247 21.89 8.28 2.44
C VAL A 247 21.58 8.89 1.07
N HIS A 248 22.46 9.75 0.59
CA HIS A 248 22.43 10.24 -0.78
C HIS A 248 23.32 9.36 -1.66
N CYS A 249 22.71 8.71 -2.64
CA CYS A 249 23.29 7.71 -3.52
C CYS A 249 23.74 8.35 -4.84
N THR A 250 25.01 8.13 -5.22
CA THR A 250 25.48 8.40 -6.58
C THR A 250 24.99 7.32 -7.56
N PRO A 251 25.13 7.50 -8.89
CA PRO A 251 24.79 6.45 -9.86
C PRO A 251 25.56 5.14 -9.66
N GLN A 252 26.75 5.20 -9.05
CA GLN A 252 27.60 4.04 -8.73
C GLN A 252 27.29 3.44 -7.34
N ALA A 253 26.22 3.88 -6.67
CA ALA A 253 25.95 3.49 -5.30
C ALA A 253 25.63 1.99 -5.16
N ALA A 254 26.42 1.28 -4.35
CA ALA A 254 26.29 -0.15 -4.13
C ALA A 254 25.52 -0.47 -2.83
N ILE A 255 24.23 -0.08 -2.78
CA ILE A 255 23.41 -0.16 -1.54
C ILE A 255 23.28 -1.59 -1.00
N THR A 256 23.09 -2.57 -1.87
CA THR A 256 22.94 -3.98 -1.47
C THR A 256 24.22 -4.52 -0.84
N GLU A 257 25.38 -4.18 -1.42
CA GLU A 257 26.69 -4.57 -0.88
C GLU A 257 26.96 -3.88 0.45
N ALA A 258 26.72 -2.57 0.52
CA ALA A 258 26.78 -1.78 1.75
C ALA A 258 26.00 -2.43 2.90
N CYS A 259 24.74 -2.80 2.66
CA CYS A 259 23.90 -3.43 3.67
C CYS A 259 24.42 -4.79 4.11
N LYS A 260 24.90 -5.63 3.18
CA LYS A 260 25.46 -6.96 3.49
C LYS A 260 26.74 -6.84 4.34
N ASP A 261 27.66 -5.97 3.94
CA ASP A 261 28.90 -5.75 4.67
C ASP A 261 28.64 -5.15 6.05
N ALA A 262 27.67 -4.23 6.16
CA ALA A 262 27.24 -3.66 7.44
C ALA A 262 26.62 -4.70 8.39
N GLN A 263 25.83 -5.64 7.85
CA GLN A 263 25.28 -6.76 8.62
C GLN A 263 26.38 -7.69 9.12
N LYS A 264 27.33 -8.04 8.25
CA LYS A 264 28.49 -8.86 8.64
C LYS A 264 29.31 -8.18 9.73
N TRP A 265 29.60 -6.89 9.57
CA TRP A 265 30.30 -6.11 10.59
C TRP A 265 29.56 -6.08 11.93
N ALA A 266 28.24 -5.88 11.91
CA ALA A 266 27.43 -5.91 13.13
C ALA A 266 27.48 -7.29 13.81
N GLN A 267 27.46 -8.37 13.03
CA GLN A 267 27.62 -9.73 13.53
C GLN A 267 29.00 -9.93 14.19
N ASP A 268 30.07 -9.46 13.55
CA ASP A 268 31.44 -9.53 14.09
C ASP A 268 31.58 -8.70 15.39
N CYS A 269 30.76 -7.64 15.55
CA CYS A 269 30.64 -6.86 16.79
C CYS A 269 29.75 -7.53 17.86
N GLY A 270 29.25 -8.74 17.64
CA GLY A 270 28.43 -9.49 18.59
C GLY A 270 26.93 -9.15 18.57
N VAL A 271 26.42 -8.49 17.52
CA VAL A 271 24.97 -8.28 17.38
C VAL A 271 24.30 -9.61 17.00
N GLU A 272 23.40 -10.09 17.85
CA GLU A 272 22.70 -11.38 17.67
C GLU A 272 21.85 -11.42 16.40
N VAL A 273 21.10 -10.35 16.12
CA VAL A 273 20.23 -10.22 14.93
C VAL A 273 20.69 -9.02 14.10
N PRO A 274 21.69 -9.17 13.22
CA PRO A 274 22.22 -8.08 12.43
C PRO A 274 21.26 -7.69 11.30
N VAL A 275 20.76 -6.46 11.36
CA VAL A 275 19.87 -5.87 10.38
C VAL A 275 20.50 -4.59 9.84
N CYS A 276 20.58 -4.50 8.52
CA CYS A 276 20.77 -3.26 7.78
C CYS A 276 20.08 -3.42 6.43
N GLN A 277 19.11 -2.58 6.14
CA GLN A 277 18.38 -2.63 4.87
C GLN A 277 17.84 -1.25 4.50
N VAL A 278 17.43 -1.10 3.24
CA VAL A 278 16.63 0.07 2.85
C VAL A 278 15.29 -0.01 3.56
N ALA A 279 14.98 0.99 4.38
CA ALA A 279 13.68 1.16 5.02
C ALA A 279 12.75 2.07 4.23
N VAL A 280 13.30 2.99 3.44
CA VAL A 280 12.51 3.93 2.63
C VAL A 280 13.22 4.22 1.30
N TYR A 281 12.49 4.06 0.21
CA TYR A 281 12.84 4.62 -1.10
C TYR A 281 12.19 6.00 -1.20
N LEU A 282 12.95 7.08 -0.94
CA LEU A 282 12.38 8.42 -0.81
C LEU A 282 12.27 9.12 -2.18
N TYR A 283 13.37 9.21 -2.92
CA TYR A 283 13.46 9.69 -4.31
C TYR A 283 14.75 9.17 -4.94
N THR A 284 14.95 9.34 -6.26
CA THR A 284 16.02 8.70 -7.06
C THR A 284 17.39 8.63 -6.38
N GLN A 285 17.84 9.74 -5.81
CA GLN A 285 19.16 9.84 -5.16
C GLN A 285 19.13 9.68 -3.64
N SER A 286 17.98 9.56 -2.97
CA SER A 286 17.93 9.47 -1.50
C SER A 286 17.12 8.30 -1.00
N LYS A 287 17.78 7.47 -0.21
CA LYS A 287 17.24 6.26 0.43
C LYS A 287 17.47 6.41 1.92
N ILE A 288 16.61 5.80 2.72
CA ILE A 288 16.82 5.72 4.17
C ILE A 288 17.18 4.28 4.48
N LEU A 289 18.40 4.06 4.97
CA LEU A 289 18.84 2.79 5.52
C LEU A 289 18.43 2.74 6.99
N ALA A 290 18.09 1.55 7.48
CA ALA A 290 17.77 1.35 8.88
C ALA A 290 18.27 -0.02 9.34
N GLY A 291 18.64 -0.09 10.61
CA GLY A 291 19.31 -1.25 11.17
C GLY A 291 19.84 -1.03 12.56
N ASN A 292 20.63 -1.98 13.04
CA ASN A 292 21.36 -1.85 14.31
C ASN A 292 22.35 -0.68 14.26
N THR A 293 22.63 -0.08 15.41
CA THR A 293 23.54 1.06 15.52
C THR A 293 24.91 0.77 14.89
N GLN A 294 25.50 -0.39 15.18
CA GLN A 294 26.80 -0.84 14.68
C GLN A 294 26.82 -0.98 13.15
N ALA A 295 25.73 -1.48 12.56
CA ALA A 295 25.64 -1.62 11.11
C ALA A 295 25.60 -0.25 10.43
N LEU A 296 24.85 0.70 11.01
CA LEU A 296 24.79 2.06 10.48
C LEU A 296 26.10 2.82 10.67
N GLU A 297 26.82 2.60 11.78
CA GLU A 297 28.17 3.16 11.99
C GLU A 297 29.17 2.65 10.96
N TYR A 298 29.06 1.38 10.56
CA TYR A 298 29.87 0.83 9.46
C TYR A 298 29.59 1.56 8.15
N ILE A 299 28.31 1.80 7.81
CA ILE A 299 27.95 2.57 6.62
C ILE A 299 28.55 3.98 6.67
N GLU A 300 28.50 4.64 7.82
CA GLU A 300 29.05 5.99 7.99
C GLU A 300 30.55 6.04 7.75
N LYS A 301 31.29 5.06 8.27
CA LYS A 301 32.75 4.97 8.08
C LYS A 301 33.14 4.61 6.65
N ASN A 302 32.32 3.83 5.95
CA ASN A 302 32.63 3.28 4.64
C ASN A 302 31.81 3.93 3.49
N ALA A 303 31.17 5.06 3.75
CA ALA A 303 30.27 5.74 2.81
C ALA A 303 30.83 5.88 1.39
N LYS A 304 32.09 6.32 1.28
CA LYS A 304 32.77 6.54 -0.01
C LYS A 304 32.94 5.25 -0.81
N LYS A 305 33.21 4.12 -0.14
CA LYS A 305 33.37 2.80 -0.77
C LYS A 305 32.12 2.42 -1.57
N TYR A 306 30.95 2.76 -1.05
CA TYR A 306 29.66 2.38 -1.63
C TYR A 306 28.99 3.48 -2.45
N GLY A 307 29.70 4.55 -2.79
CA GLY A 307 29.13 5.65 -3.58
C GLY A 307 28.06 6.47 -2.85
N PHE A 308 28.19 6.65 -1.53
CA PHE A 308 27.34 7.57 -0.77
C PHE A 308 28.03 8.92 -0.59
N SER A 309 27.37 10.01 -0.98
CA SER A 309 27.94 11.36 -0.96
C SER A 309 27.55 12.19 0.26
N LYS A 310 26.36 11.96 0.82
CA LYS A 310 25.86 12.65 2.02
C LYS A 310 25.08 11.69 2.91
N LEU A 311 25.37 11.75 4.21
CA LEU A 311 24.78 10.89 5.23
C LEU A 311 24.16 11.77 6.32
N THR A 312 23.00 11.38 6.84
CA THR A 312 22.35 12.11 7.94
C THR A 312 21.56 11.13 8.82
N ARG A 313 21.93 11.01 10.10
CA ARG A 313 21.16 10.26 11.09
C ARG A 313 19.81 10.92 11.32
N LEU A 314 18.75 10.13 11.32
CA LEU A 314 17.41 10.62 11.60
C LEU A 314 17.15 10.58 13.11
N PRO A 315 16.55 11.63 13.70
CA PRO A 315 16.25 11.70 15.13
C PRO A 315 15.00 10.87 15.44
N VAL A 316 15.11 9.54 15.35
CA VAL A 316 14.02 8.58 15.56
C VAL A 316 14.45 7.50 16.54
N SER A 317 13.48 6.93 17.27
CA SER A 317 13.78 5.95 18.32
C SER A 317 14.20 4.59 17.81
N GLY A 318 13.97 4.24 16.53
CA GLY A 318 14.49 2.98 16.02
C GLY A 318 14.43 2.76 14.52
N ALA A 319 14.74 1.53 14.10
CA ALA A 319 14.91 1.13 12.71
C ALA A 319 13.58 0.71 12.07
N PHE A 320 12.68 1.69 11.89
CA PHE A 320 11.35 1.46 11.31
C PHE A 320 11.41 0.85 9.91
N HIS A 321 10.37 0.10 9.52
CA HIS A 321 10.27 -0.53 8.20
C HIS A 321 11.36 -1.57 7.92
N THR A 322 11.82 -2.23 8.99
CA THR A 322 12.77 -3.36 8.95
C THR A 322 12.30 -4.52 9.82
N LYS A 323 12.99 -5.66 9.72
CA LYS A 323 12.75 -6.83 10.58
C LYS A 323 12.86 -6.53 12.07
N LEU A 324 13.60 -5.49 12.48
CA LEU A 324 13.68 -5.11 13.90
C LEU A 324 12.32 -4.66 14.48
N MET A 325 11.33 -4.36 13.62
CA MET A 325 9.96 -4.06 14.03
C MET A 325 9.04 -5.28 14.16
N GLU A 326 9.53 -6.51 13.91
CA GLU A 326 8.74 -7.73 14.08
C GLU A 326 8.04 -7.85 15.45
N PRO A 327 8.64 -7.44 16.60
CA PRO A 327 7.96 -7.47 17.89
C PRO A 327 6.66 -6.65 17.94
N ALA A 328 6.51 -5.65 17.07
CA ALA A 328 5.30 -4.82 17.01
C ALA A 328 4.12 -5.53 16.32
N LEU A 329 4.39 -6.55 15.49
CA LEU A 329 3.39 -7.18 14.63
C LEU A 329 2.29 -7.89 15.41
N LYS A 330 2.61 -8.49 16.57
CA LYS A 330 1.63 -9.24 17.37
C LYS A 330 0.50 -8.33 17.87
N SER A 331 0.86 -7.24 18.54
CA SER A 331 -0.12 -6.29 19.10
C SER A 331 -0.86 -5.54 18.00
N PHE A 332 -0.14 -5.10 16.96
CA PHE A 332 -0.73 -4.41 15.82
C PHE A 332 -1.70 -5.31 15.04
N GLY A 333 -1.31 -6.54 14.74
CA GLY A 333 -2.15 -7.51 14.04
C GLY A 333 -3.41 -7.85 14.82
N LYS A 334 -3.30 -8.07 16.14
CA LYS A 334 -4.48 -8.30 17.00
C LYS A 334 -5.48 -7.15 16.91
N MET A 335 -5.02 -5.90 17.02
CA MET A 335 -5.90 -4.73 16.86
C MET A 335 -6.51 -4.69 15.47
N LEU A 336 -5.70 -4.85 14.43
CA LEU A 336 -6.13 -4.77 13.04
C LEU A 336 -7.19 -5.82 12.66
N HIS A 337 -7.15 -7.00 13.28
CA HIS A 337 -8.16 -8.04 13.07
C HIS A 337 -9.55 -7.64 13.59
N THR A 338 -9.62 -6.79 14.63
CA THR A 338 -10.90 -6.30 15.20
C THR A 338 -11.57 -5.22 14.35
N LEU A 339 -10.86 -4.66 13.36
CA LEU A 339 -11.35 -3.55 12.57
C LEU A 339 -12.07 -4.01 11.30
N GLU A 340 -13.06 -3.24 10.88
CA GLU A 340 -13.69 -3.36 9.58
C GLU A 340 -13.26 -2.19 8.69
N PHE A 341 -13.18 -2.46 7.38
CA PHE A 341 -12.77 -1.47 6.40
C PHE A 341 -13.87 -1.30 5.36
N ASN A 342 -14.19 -0.04 5.08
CA ASN A 342 -15.18 0.34 4.07
C ASN A 342 -14.53 0.48 2.69
N ASP A 343 -15.37 0.69 1.69
CA ASP A 343 -14.92 1.06 0.35
C ASP A 343 -14.22 2.42 0.32
N PHE A 344 -13.29 2.56 -0.61
CA PHE A 344 -12.53 3.79 -0.81
C PHE A 344 -13.33 4.81 -1.62
N ARG A 345 -13.40 6.06 -1.15
CA ARG A 345 -13.94 7.18 -1.94
C ARG A 345 -12.96 7.72 -2.98
N CYS A 346 -11.66 7.51 -2.76
CA CYS A 346 -10.57 7.86 -3.67
C CYS A 346 -9.48 6.81 -3.61
N GLN A 347 -8.62 6.71 -4.62
CA GLN A 347 -7.52 5.74 -4.61
C GLN A 347 -6.56 5.98 -3.44
N VAL A 348 -6.10 4.92 -2.78
CA VAL A 348 -5.09 5.03 -1.71
C VAL A 348 -3.87 4.19 -2.06
N TYR A 349 -2.67 4.77 -1.94
CA TYR A 349 -1.41 4.09 -2.25
C TYR A 349 -0.83 3.38 -1.03
N SER A 350 -0.51 2.09 -1.19
CA SER A 350 0.13 1.29 -0.15
C SER A 350 1.64 1.46 -0.17
N ASN A 351 2.24 1.80 0.98
CA ASN A 351 3.70 1.94 1.09
C ASN A 351 4.46 0.62 0.91
N CYS A 352 3.86 -0.51 1.30
CA CYS A 352 4.47 -1.84 1.16
C CYS A 352 4.47 -2.29 -0.31
N LYS A 353 3.33 -2.11 -0.99
CA LYS A 353 3.17 -2.52 -2.39
C LYS A 353 3.85 -1.55 -3.35
N GLY A 354 3.81 -0.25 -3.08
CA GLY A 354 4.20 0.80 -4.02
C GLY A 354 3.14 1.05 -5.08
N HIS A 355 1.87 0.73 -4.79
CA HIS A 355 0.75 0.78 -5.73
C HIS A 355 -0.57 1.01 -4.97
N VAL A 356 -1.60 1.42 -5.70
CA VAL A 356 -2.99 1.55 -5.21
C VAL A 356 -3.50 0.25 -4.57
N TYR A 357 -4.24 0.39 -3.48
CA TYR A 357 -5.07 -0.66 -2.89
C TYR A 357 -6.15 -1.10 -3.89
N GLY A 358 -6.12 -2.39 -4.28
CA GLY A 358 -7.10 -2.91 -5.24
C GLY A 358 -8.50 -3.09 -4.65
N ASN A 359 -8.59 -3.46 -3.37
CA ASN A 359 -9.85 -3.57 -2.64
C ASN A 359 -9.59 -3.51 -1.11
N PRO A 360 -10.62 -3.25 -0.28
CA PRO A 360 -10.45 -3.11 1.17
C PRO A 360 -9.92 -4.36 1.89
N SER A 361 -10.15 -5.57 1.35
CA SER A 361 -9.68 -6.82 1.97
C SER A 361 -8.16 -6.94 2.03
N LEU A 362 -7.45 -6.22 1.14
CA LEU A 362 -5.99 -6.19 1.10
C LEU A 362 -5.38 -5.27 2.17
N ILE A 363 -6.16 -4.36 2.76
CA ILE A 363 -5.67 -3.37 3.73
C ILE A 363 -4.99 -4.07 4.90
N LYS A 364 -5.67 -5.04 5.54
CA LYS A 364 -5.14 -5.75 6.70
C LYS A 364 -3.77 -6.38 6.39
N ARG A 365 -3.70 -7.09 5.25
CA ARG A 365 -2.47 -7.78 4.82
C ARG A 365 -1.31 -6.81 4.58
N TYR A 366 -1.56 -5.70 3.90
CA TYR A 366 -0.49 -4.76 3.55
C TYR A 366 -0.07 -3.90 4.74
N LEU A 367 -0.98 -3.49 5.62
CA LEU A 367 -0.62 -2.72 6.82
C LEU A 367 0.25 -3.52 7.80
N VAL A 368 0.01 -4.82 7.99
CA VAL A 368 0.91 -5.67 8.80
C VAL A 368 2.30 -5.72 8.18
N LYS A 369 2.39 -5.95 6.87
CA LYS A 369 3.69 -5.98 6.16
C LYS A 369 4.39 -4.62 6.19
N GLN A 370 3.63 -3.53 6.07
CA GLN A 370 4.13 -2.15 6.04
C GLN A 370 5.07 -1.81 7.21
N ILE A 371 4.86 -2.40 8.39
CA ILE A 371 5.68 -2.15 9.59
C ILE A 371 7.12 -2.67 9.43
N VAL A 372 7.31 -3.77 8.70
CA VAL A 372 8.61 -4.49 8.60
C VAL A 372 9.21 -4.49 7.19
N THR A 373 8.48 -3.98 6.20
CA THR A 373 8.95 -3.86 4.81
C THR A 373 9.24 -2.41 4.43
N PRO A 374 10.12 -2.18 3.45
CA PRO A 374 10.48 -0.82 3.04
C PRO A 374 9.27 -0.02 2.53
N VAL A 375 9.25 1.28 2.86
CA VAL A 375 8.30 2.25 2.30
C VAL A 375 8.73 2.60 0.87
N LYS A 376 7.90 2.22 -0.10
CA LYS A 376 8.10 2.48 -1.53
C LYS A 376 7.50 3.83 -1.95
N TRP A 377 7.97 4.91 -1.33
CA TRP A 377 7.41 6.25 -1.55
C TRP A 377 7.70 6.77 -2.97
N GLU A 378 8.97 6.68 -3.39
CA GLU A 378 9.41 7.04 -4.74
C GLU A 378 8.56 6.35 -5.81
N GLN A 379 8.41 5.03 -5.71
CA GLN A 379 7.65 4.22 -6.66
C GLN A 379 6.16 4.62 -6.65
N SER A 380 5.58 4.85 -5.47
CA SER A 380 4.17 5.28 -5.36
C SER A 380 3.96 6.63 -6.04
N MET A 381 4.85 7.59 -5.82
CA MET A 381 4.77 8.92 -6.42
C MET A 381 5.02 8.87 -7.94
N GLN A 382 6.00 8.09 -8.39
CA GLN A 382 6.23 7.89 -9.83
C GLN A 382 4.99 7.34 -10.51
N LEU A 383 4.36 6.31 -9.95
CA LEU A 383 3.14 5.72 -10.48
C LEU A 383 1.96 6.71 -10.45
N LEU A 384 1.78 7.42 -9.33
CA LEU A 384 0.70 8.39 -9.14
C LEU A 384 0.76 9.56 -10.14
N TYR A 385 1.98 9.99 -10.48
CA TYR A 385 2.17 11.13 -11.38
C TYR A 385 2.52 10.73 -12.83
N ASN A 386 2.64 9.44 -13.13
CA ASN A 386 2.91 8.95 -14.48
C ASN A 386 1.74 9.29 -15.43
N ARG A 387 2.05 9.96 -16.53
CA ARG A 387 1.05 10.42 -17.52
C ARG A 387 1.71 10.62 -18.89
N PRO A 388 0.92 10.57 -19.99
CA PRO A 388 1.44 10.87 -21.32
C PRO A 388 2.07 12.27 -21.40
N PRO A 389 3.09 12.47 -22.26
CA PRO A 389 3.64 13.80 -22.52
C PRO A 389 2.54 14.78 -22.94
N GLY A 390 2.60 16.02 -22.43
CA GLY A 390 1.62 17.07 -22.72
C GLY A 390 0.32 16.99 -21.91
N THR A 391 0.14 15.98 -21.06
CA THR A 391 -1.00 15.93 -20.12
C THR A 391 -0.68 16.73 -18.85
N ASP A 392 -1.59 17.61 -18.46
CA ASP A 392 -1.47 18.42 -17.24
C ASP A 392 -1.45 17.60 -15.95
N PHE A 393 -0.96 18.20 -14.87
CA PHE A 393 -0.86 17.58 -13.54
C PHE A 393 -2.04 17.96 -12.64
N PRO A 394 -2.54 17.04 -11.79
CA PRO A 394 -3.56 17.38 -10.80
C PRO A 394 -2.99 18.34 -9.76
N ARG A 395 -3.86 19.14 -9.17
CA ARG A 395 -3.50 19.91 -7.98
C ARG A 395 -3.12 18.96 -6.85
N THR A 396 -2.00 19.21 -6.19
CA THR A 396 -1.54 18.37 -5.09
C THR A 396 -1.61 19.14 -3.79
N PHE A 397 -2.22 18.59 -2.76
CA PHE A 397 -2.28 19.19 -1.43
C PHE A 397 -1.37 18.45 -0.47
N ASP A 398 -0.35 19.14 0.04
CA ASP A 398 0.52 18.66 1.11
C ASP A 398 -0.07 19.07 2.45
N VAL A 399 -0.70 18.12 3.15
CA VAL A 399 -1.56 18.42 4.29
C VAL A 399 -0.86 18.12 5.61
N GLY A 400 -0.53 19.18 6.36
CA GLY A 400 0.01 19.06 7.72
C GLY A 400 1.50 18.71 7.80
N SER A 401 2.25 18.74 6.69
CA SER A 401 3.70 18.47 6.73
C SER A 401 4.59 19.71 6.85
N GLY A 402 4.01 20.91 6.65
CA GLY A 402 4.78 22.15 6.56
C GLY A 402 5.62 22.26 5.28
N GLY A 403 5.18 21.67 4.17
CA GLY A 403 5.84 21.73 2.86
C GLY A 403 6.90 20.65 2.63
N ARG A 404 7.06 19.70 3.56
CA ARG A 404 8.04 18.60 3.43
C ARG A 404 7.63 17.61 2.35
N MET A 405 6.35 17.26 2.23
CA MET A 405 5.91 16.35 1.16
C MET A 405 6.00 17.04 -0.19
N SER A 406 5.69 18.33 -0.27
CA SER A 406 5.92 19.16 -1.47
C SER A 406 7.40 19.15 -1.89
N THR A 407 8.32 19.36 -0.93
CA THR A 407 9.76 19.30 -1.21
C THR A 407 10.20 17.95 -1.75
N ILE A 408 9.72 16.84 -1.15
CA ILE A 408 10.02 15.49 -1.64
C ILE A 408 9.43 15.27 -3.03
N LEU A 409 8.19 15.73 -3.27
CA LEU A 409 7.55 15.64 -4.59
C LEU A 409 8.37 16.37 -5.65
N LYS A 410 8.91 17.56 -5.35
CA LYS A 410 9.81 18.28 -6.27
C LYS A 410 11.00 17.45 -6.73
N LEU A 411 11.57 16.67 -5.82
CA LEU A 411 12.73 15.81 -6.08
C LEU A 411 12.38 14.52 -6.84
N ILE A 412 11.10 14.14 -6.89
CA ILE A 412 10.60 12.98 -7.65
C ILE A 412 10.06 13.42 -9.01
N ASN A 413 9.26 14.49 -9.04
CA ASN A 413 8.59 15.02 -10.21
C ASN A 413 8.38 16.54 -10.06
N ALA A 414 9.31 17.32 -10.64
CA ALA A 414 9.29 18.77 -10.57
C ALA A 414 8.03 19.40 -11.21
N LYS A 415 7.51 18.81 -12.29
CA LYS A 415 6.30 19.29 -12.99
C LYS A 415 5.04 19.10 -12.14
N ALA A 416 4.91 17.96 -11.47
CA ALA A 416 3.81 17.73 -10.52
C ALA A 416 3.87 18.71 -9.34
N HIS A 417 5.07 19.00 -8.85
CA HIS A 417 5.30 19.94 -7.74
C HIS A 417 4.85 21.37 -8.06
N GLU A 418 4.92 21.84 -9.31
CA GLU A 418 4.45 23.18 -9.69
C GLU A 418 2.98 23.44 -9.33
N ASN A 419 2.18 22.37 -9.25
CA ASN A 419 0.77 22.40 -8.87
C ASN A 419 0.55 21.98 -7.41
N CYS A 420 1.60 21.96 -6.58
CA CYS A 420 1.53 21.53 -5.18
C CYS A 420 1.37 22.70 -4.20
N ILE A 421 0.36 22.60 -3.32
CA ILE A 421 -0.01 23.59 -2.33
C ILE A 421 0.16 22.97 -0.93
N ALA A 422 0.94 23.60 -0.06
CA ALA A 422 1.10 23.18 1.34
C ALA A 422 0.02 23.81 2.24
N VAL A 423 -0.54 23.02 3.16
CA VAL A 423 -1.70 23.38 4.00
C VAL A 423 -1.43 23.21 5.50
#